data_AF-A0A9E5YEN9-F1
#
_entry.id   AF-A0A9E5YEN9-F1
#
_cell.length_a   1.000
_cell.length_b   1.000
_cell.length_c   1.000
_cell.angle_alpha   90.00
_cell.angle_beta   90.00
_cell.angle_gamma   90.00
#
_symmetry.space_group_name_H-M   'P 1'
#
loop_
_entity.id
_entity.type
_entity.pdbx_description
1 polymer ?
#
loop_
_entity_poly.entity_id
_entity_poly.type
_entity_poly.pdbx_seq_one_letter_code
_entity_poly.pdbx_strand_id
1 'polypeptide(L)'
;MIKKISKILSIVALLYVFLVSISLLSASFKAFGNGFANALIQTTSNPFVGLFIGILATSIIQSSSTTTSMIVGFVASGALTIENAIPMVMGANIGTTVTNALVSLSHVTRKEEYKRAMSCSSLHDIFNIFTVIILFPIELSTGYLRRSAGFLADKFGQCAGIHVMSPLKAVIKPAINGIKALLMDVAGLPSVLSGIIMLILALAMLFTALIFIVKIMKSSTAKRAEIVFDKILGRSGLIGIFMGLIFTAIVQSSSVTTSILVPIVASGITTVEAVFPITMGANLGTTVTAMLAALTGNVAGITIAFAHFLFNLTGTLIVYNIHILRNFIINLAKRLASACAERKVLALLYVIGMFYILPASFIFVSRFFNR
;
A
#
# COMPACT_ATOMS: atom_id res chain seq x y z
N MET A 1 23.35 19.99 11.30
CA MET A 1 22.13 20.70 10.84
C MET A 1 21.95 20.58 9.32
N ILE A 2 22.98 20.87 8.52
CA ILE A 2 22.99 20.81 7.04
C ILE A 2 22.48 19.47 6.47
N LYS A 3 22.97 18.32 6.97
CA LYS A 3 22.49 16.98 6.54
C LYS A 3 20.99 16.74 6.80
N LYS A 4 20.37 17.40 7.79
CA LYS A 4 18.92 17.27 8.05
C LYS A 4 18.11 18.13 7.08
N ILE A 5 18.55 19.37 6.86
CA ILE A 5 17.90 20.31 5.93
C ILE A 5 17.96 19.76 4.51
N SER A 6 19.12 19.27 4.07
CA SER A 6 19.29 18.62 2.77
C SER A 6 18.31 17.45 2.57
N LYS A 7 18.13 16.59 3.59
CA LYS A 7 17.17 15.48 3.52
C LYS A 7 15.71 15.96 3.40
N ILE A 8 15.32 16.99 4.15
CA ILE A 8 13.96 17.55 4.07
C ILE A 8 13.72 18.12 2.67
N LEU A 9 14.67 18.89 2.14
CA LEU A 9 14.59 19.43 0.78
C LEU A 9 14.52 18.33 -0.27
N SER A 10 15.32 17.26 -0.13
CA SER A 10 15.24 16.09 -1.02
C SER A 10 13.87 15.41 -0.95
N ILE A 11 13.27 15.25 0.23
CA ILE A 11 11.92 14.67 0.37
C ILE A 11 10.89 15.57 -0.33
N VAL A 12 10.94 16.88 -0.13
CA VAL A 12 10.01 17.82 -0.80
C VAL A 12 10.17 17.77 -2.32
N ALA A 13 11.39 17.72 -2.84
CA ALA A 13 11.66 17.57 -4.27
C ALA A 13 11.14 16.23 -4.83
N LEU A 14 11.36 15.12 -4.11
CA LEU A 14 10.85 13.80 -4.52
C LEU A 14 9.33 13.73 -4.44
N LEU A 15 8.71 14.37 -3.46
CA LEU A 15 7.25 14.54 -3.41
C LEU A 15 6.78 15.30 -4.64
N TYR A 16 7.42 16.41 -5.03
CA TYR A 16 7.06 17.11 -6.27
C TYR A 16 7.14 16.20 -7.51
N VAL A 17 8.24 15.44 -7.68
CA VAL A 17 8.38 14.46 -8.78
C VAL A 17 7.28 13.40 -8.76
N PHE A 18 6.96 12.89 -7.57
CA PHE A 18 5.86 11.93 -7.37
C PHE A 18 4.51 12.53 -7.81
N LEU A 19 4.21 13.77 -7.45
CA LEU A 19 2.96 14.43 -7.82
C LEU A 19 2.88 14.74 -9.33
N VAL A 20 4.02 15.11 -9.95
CA VAL A 20 4.15 15.21 -11.43
C VAL A 20 3.85 13.88 -12.10
N SER A 21 4.38 12.78 -11.56
CA SER A 21 4.21 11.45 -12.14
C SER A 21 2.75 10.99 -12.18
N ILE A 22 1.97 11.21 -11.11
CA ILE A 22 0.53 10.86 -11.06
C ILE A 22 -0.26 11.67 -12.10
N SER A 23 0.05 12.95 -12.22
CA SER A 23 -0.66 13.81 -13.17
C SER A 23 -0.28 13.49 -14.62
N LEU A 24 0.98 13.11 -14.87
CA LEU A 24 1.45 12.64 -16.17
C LEU A 24 0.82 11.29 -16.54
N LEU A 25 0.64 10.40 -15.56
CA LEU A 25 -0.10 9.14 -15.72
C LEU A 25 -1.57 9.38 -16.11
N SER A 26 -2.22 10.38 -15.52
CA SER A 26 -3.57 10.78 -15.94
C SER A 26 -3.61 11.32 -17.36
N ALA A 27 -2.58 12.06 -17.78
CA ALA A 27 -2.46 12.56 -19.14
C ALA A 27 -2.19 11.46 -20.18
N SER A 28 -1.39 10.45 -19.85
CA SER A 28 -1.07 9.35 -20.77
C SER A 28 -2.29 8.49 -21.10
N PHE A 29 -3.11 8.15 -20.10
CA PHE A 29 -4.33 7.38 -20.34
C PHE A 29 -5.34 8.13 -21.20
N LYS A 30 -5.47 9.45 -21.02
CA LYS A 30 -6.30 10.27 -21.91
C LYS A 30 -5.81 10.25 -23.35
N ALA A 31 -4.50 10.12 -23.57
CA ALA A 31 -3.93 10.04 -24.91
C ALA A 31 -4.19 8.69 -25.61
N PHE A 32 -4.47 7.62 -24.87
CA PHE A 32 -4.88 6.32 -25.43
C PHE A 32 -6.36 6.24 -25.82
N GLY A 33 -7.17 7.21 -25.40
CA GLY A 33 -8.62 7.21 -25.62
C GLY A 33 -9.37 6.17 -24.77
N ASN A 34 -10.68 6.08 -25.00
CA ASN A 34 -11.57 5.27 -24.15
C ASN A 34 -11.40 3.75 -24.33
N GLY A 35 -10.86 3.28 -25.46
CA GLY A 35 -10.71 1.85 -25.74
C GLY A 35 -9.75 1.12 -24.79
N PHE A 36 -8.61 1.74 -24.49
CA PHE A 36 -7.64 1.18 -23.54
C PHE A 36 -8.18 1.18 -22.10
N ALA A 37 -8.83 2.28 -21.68
CA ALA A 37 -9.49 2.36 -20.38
C ALA A 37 -10.57 1.27 -20.23
N ASN A 38 -11.40 1.08 -21.27
CA ASN A 38 -12.42 0.03 -21.29
C ASN A 38 -11.82 -1.38 -21.18
N ALA A 39 -10.70 -1.66 -21.85
CA ALA A 39 -10.01 -2.96 -21.73
C ALA A 39 -9.49 -3.21 -20.30
N LEU A 40 -8.99 -2.17 -19.63
CA LEU A 40 -8.51 -2.28 -18.24
C LEU A 40 -9.67 -2.52 -17.27
N ILE A 41 -10.80 -1.83 -17.46
CA ILE A 41 -12.04 -2.03 -16.69
C ILE A 41 -12.60 -3.44 -16.91
N GLN A 42 -12.62 -3.94 -18.14
CA GLN A 42 -13.08 -5.30 -18.47
C GLN A 42 -12.22 -6.38 -17.78
N THR A 43 -10.89 -6.22 -17.79
CA THR A 43 -9.99 -7.17 -17.13
C THR A 43 -10.20 -7.23 -15.61
N THR A 44 -10.64 -6.12 -15.02
CA THR A 44 -10.84 -5.97 -13.57
C THR A 44 -12.30 -6.09 -13.14
N SER A 45 -13.20 -6.51 -14.04
CA SER A 45 -14.64 -6.57 -13.79
C SER A 45 -15.04 -7.57 -12.71
N ASN A 46 -14.27 -8.64 -12.54
CA ASN A 46 -14.47 -9.57 -11.44
C ASN A 46 -13.72 -9.04 -10.19
N PRO A 47 -14.41 -8.73 -9.08
CA PRO A 47 -13.78 -8.14 -7.91
C PRO A 47 -12.77 -9.06 -7.22
N PHE A 48 -12.92 -10.40 -7.33
CA PHE A 48 -11.91 -11.34 -6.85
C PHE A 48 -10.63 -11.24 -7.67
N VAL A 49 -10.74 -11.07 -8.99
CA VAL A 49 -9.58 -10.85 -9.86
C VAL A 49 -8.89 -9.54 -9.49
N GLY A 50 -9.65 -8.47 -9.21
CA GLY A 50 -9.12 -7.22 -8.66
C GLY A 50 -8.32 -7.44 -7.37
N LEU A 51 -8.89 -8.19 -6.41
CA LEU A 51 -8.21 -8.55 -5.17
C LEU A 51 -6.85 -9.23 -5.43
N PHE A 52 -6.82 -10.29 -6.25
CA PHE A 52 -5.58 -11.01 -6.54
C PHE A 52 -4.58 -10.20 -7.35
N ILE A 53 -5.01 -9.32 -8.26
CA ILE A 53 -4.12 -8.37 -8.94
C ILE A 53 -3.45 -7.46 -7.90
N GLY A 54 -4.20 -6.98 -6.90
CA GLY A 54 -3.66 -6.17 -5.81
C GLY A 54 -2.57 -6.87 -5.01
N ILE A 55 -2.80 -8.15 -4.65
CA ILE A 55 -1.83 -9.00 -3.96
C ILE A 55 -0.56 -9.11 -4.80
N LEU A 56 -0.71 -9.58 -6.05
CA LEU A 56 0.42 -9.87 -6.94
C LEU A 56 1.23 -8.60 -7.25
N ALA A 57 0.56 -7.51 -7.61
CA ALA A 57 1.19 -6.23 -7.91
C ALA A 57 2.02 -5.74 -6.71
N THR A 58 1.44 -5.79 -5.51
CA THR A 58 2.16 -5.36 -4.30
C THR A 58 3.29 -6.31 -3.93
N SER A 59 3.13 -7.62 -4.12
CA SER A 59 4.18 -8.58 -3.79
C SER A 59 5.37 -8.51 -4.76
N ILE A 60 5.14 -8.13 -6.02
CA ILE A 60 6.20 -7.85 -6.99
C ILE A 60 6.88 -6.51 -6.68
N ILE A 61 6.09 -5.46 -6.48
CA ILE A 61 6.59 -4.09 -6.20
C ILE A 61 7.20 -4.00 -4.79
N GLN A 62 6.78 -4.86 -3.87
CA GLN A 62 7.15 -4.89 -2.45
C GLN A 62 6.81 -3.60 -1.68
N SER A 63 5.86 -2.81 -2.20
CA SER A 63 5.41 -1.56 -1.59
C SER A 63 3.92 -1.35 -1.84
N SER A 64 3.12 -1.49 -0.79
CA SER A 64 1.68 -1.23 -0.84
C SER A 64 1.38 0.26 -1.02
N SER A 65 2.16 1.16 -0.43
CA SER A 65 2.07 2.61 -0.66
C SER A 65 2.20 2.95 -2.15
N THR A 66 3.17 2.31 -2.83
CA THR A 66 3.39 2.49 -4.28
C THR A 66 2.22 1.95 -5.08
N THR A 67 1.80 0.73 -4.77
CA THR A 67 0.71 0.05 -5.50
C THR A 67 -0.61 0.79 -5.32
N THR A 68 -0.96 1.19 -4.11
CA THR A 68 -2.19 1.95 -3.85
C THR A 68 -2.13 3.35 -4.45
N SER A 69 -0.98 4.04 -4.43
CA SER A 69 -0.85 5.34 -5.11
C SER A 69 -1.05 5.24 -6.63
N MET A 70 -0.58 4.14 -7.24
CA MET A 70 -0.83 3.83 -8.65
C MET A 70 -2.32 3.56 -8.90
N ILE A 71 -2.99 2.79 -8.02
CA ILE A 71 -4.45 2.56 -8.10
C ILE A 71 -5.24 3.87 -7.97
N VAL A 72 -4.87 4.73 -7.03
CA VAL A 72 -5.45 6.09 -6.88
C VAL A 72 -5.26 6.90 -8.15
N GLY A 73 -4.07 6.85 -8.76
CA GLY A 73 -3.78 7.50 -10.04
C GLY A 73 -4.63 6.98 -11.19
N PHE A 74 -4.86 5.66 -11.26
CA PHE A 74 -5.70 5.01 -12.27
C PHE A 74 -7.18 5.37 -12.14
N VAL A 75 -7.68 5.48 -10.91
CA VAL A 75 -9.06 5.94 -10.68
C VAL A 75 -9.19 7.44 -10.97
N ALA A 76 -8.20 8.23 -10.58
CA ALA A 76 -8.19 9.67 -10.86
C ALA A 76 -8.09 9.97 -12.37
N SER A 77 -7.49 9.08 -13.17
CA SER A 77 -7.44 9.21 -14.63
C SER A 77 -8.70 8.73 -15.35
N GLY A 78 -9.56 7.97 -14.67
CA GLY A 78 -10.70 7.26 -15.28
C GLY A 78 -10.33 5.94 -15.95
N ALA A 79 -9.07 5.48 -15.81
CA ALA A 79 -8.64 4.18 -16.34
C ALA A 79 -9.21 3.01 -15.54
N LEU A 80 -9.59 3.23 -14.28
CA LEU A 80 -10.16 2.23 -13.39
C LEU A 80 -11.38 2.82 -12.65
N THR A 81 -12.41 2.00 -12.44
CA THR A 81 -13.59 2.39 -11.65
C THR A 81 -13.30 2.25 -10.16
N ILE A 82 -14.10 2.92 -9.32
CA ILE A 82 -13.93 2.84 -7.87
C ILE A 82 -14.22 1.41 -7.38
N GLU A 83 -15.25 0.79 -7.96
CA GLU A 83 -15.71 -0.56 -7.68
C GLU A 83 -14.63 -1.61 -7.95
N ASN A 84 -13.86 -1.47 -9.02
CA ASN A 84 -12.78 -2.40 -9.36
C ASN A 84 -11.50 -2.11 -8.57
N ALA A 85 -11.31 -0.86 -8.15
CA ALA A 85 -10.13 -0.42 -7.42
C ALA A 85 -10.15 -0.82 -5.93
N ILE A 86 -11.31 -0.81 -5.26
CA ILE A 86 -11.40 -1.17 -3.84
C ILE A 86 -10.87 -2.59 -3.56
N PRO A 87 -11.25 -3.64 -4.32
CA PRO A 87 -10.67 -4.97 -4.16
C PRO A 87 -9.15 -4.99 -4.40
N MET A 88 -8.65 -4.26 -5.41
CA MET A 88 -7.21 -4.14 -5.64
C MET A 88 -6.48 -3.51 -4.45
N VAL A 89 -7.07 -2.50 -3.80
CA VAL A 89 -6.52 -1.92 -2.56
C VAL A 89 -6.52 -2.94 -1.43
N MET A 90 -7.61 -3.69 -1.22
CA MET A 90 -7.65 -4.78 -0.24
C MET A 90 -6.51 -5.78 -0.46
N GLY A 91 -6.30 -6.17 -1.72
CA GLY A 91 -5.24 -7.08 -2.12
C GLY A 91 -3.85 -6.51 -1.88
N ALA A 92 -3.67 -5.22 -2.14
CA ALA A 92 -2.41 -4.53 -1.87
C ALA A 92 -2.03 -4.53 -0.38
N ASN A 93 -3.03 -4.49 0.52
CA ASN A 93 -2.78 -4.62 1.96
C ASN A 93 -2.30 -6.03 2.33
N ILE A 94 -2.84 -7.09 1.70
CA ILE A 94 -2.29 -8.45 1.87
C ILE A 94 -0.87 -8.51 1.32
N GLY A 95 -0.64 -8.09 0.06
CA GLY A 95 0.67 -8.22 -0.59
C GLY A 95 1.83 -7.50 0.12
N THR A 96 1.54 -6.48 0.95
CA THR A 96 2.56 -5.75 1.70
C THR A 96 3.35 -6.61 2.69
N THR A 97 2.83 -7.75 3.09
CA THR A 97 3.41 -8.59 4.15
C THR A 97 4.55 -9.48 3.64
N VAL A 98 4.70 -9.63 2.31
CA VAL A 98 5.80 -10.38 1.69
C VAL A 98 7.17 -9.90 2.16
N THR A 99 7.34 -8.59 2.39
CA THR A 99 8.62 -8.02 2.82
C THR A 99 9.01 -8.50 4.21
N ASN A 100 8.05 -8.58 5.13
CA ASN A 100 8.31 -9.09 6.48
C ASN A 100 8.63 -10.57 6.44
N ALA A 101 8.00 -11.32 5.53
CA ALA A 101 8.29 -12.74 5.34
C ALA A 101 9.73 -12.94 4.84
N LEU A 102 10.17 -12.15 3.87
CA LEU A 102 11.57 -12.14 3.41
C LEU A 102 12.56 -11.77 4.52
N VAL A 103 12.24 -10.75 5.34
CA VAL A 103 13.09 -10.37 6.49
C VAL A 103 13.18 -11.51 7.51
N SER A 104 12.08 -12.21 7.79
CA SER A 104 12.11 -13.33 8.73
C SER A 104 13.03 -14.47 8.29
N LEU A 105 13.18 -14.69 6.97
CA LEU A 105 14.08 -15.72 6.41
C LEU A 105 15.56 -15.44 6.75
N SER A 106 15.94 -14.20 7.06
CA SER A 106 17.31 -13.90 7.51
C SER A 106 17.68 -14.57 8.84
N HIS A 107 16.67 -14.98 9.63
CA HIS A 107 16.86 -15.69 10.90
C HIS A 107 16.80 -17.23 10.75
N VAL A 108 16.59 -17.76 9.54
CA VAL A 108 16.29 -19.19 9.27
C VAL A 108 17.37 -20.18 9.76
N THR A 109 18.58 -19.70 10.03
CA THR A 109 19.66 -20.53 10.57
C THR A 109 19.47 -20.90 12.04
N ARG A 110 18.73 -20.09 12.81
CA ARG A 110 18.52 -20.26 14.26
C ARG A 110 17.04 -20.55 14.52
N LYS A 111 16.70 -21.80 14.85
CA LYS A 111 15.30 -22.29 14.92
C LYS A 111 14.39 -21.41 15.79
N GLU A 112 14.81 -21.10 17.01
CA GLU A 112 13.99 -20.31 17.95
C GLU A 112 13.88 -18.83 17.54
N GLU A 113 14.96 -18.22 17.05
CA GLU A 113 14.90 -16.87 16.48
C GLU A 113 13.97 -16.82 15.26
N TYR A 114 14.10 -17.80 14.36
CA TYR A 114 13.28 -17.90 13.17
C TYR A 114 11.81 -18.09 13.49
N LYS A 115 11.48 -18.95 14.47
CA LYS A 115 10.12 -19.14 14.95
C LYS A 115 9.51 -17.83 15.46
N ARG A 116 10.26 -17.05 16.25
CA ARG A 116 9.82 -15.73 16.73
C ARG A 116 9.68 -14.73 15.59
N ALA A 117 10.67 -14.65 14.69
CA ALA A 117 10.67 -13.76 13.52
C ALA A 117 9.48 -14.05 12.58
N MET A 118 9.23 -15.32 12.27
CA MET A 118 8.14 -15.78 11.41
C MET A 118 6.78 -15.56 12.08
N SER A 119 6.69 -15.70 13.41
CA SER A 119 5.46 -15.36 14.15
C SER A 119 5.13 -13.87 14.02
N CYS A 120 6.14 -13.00 14.18
CA CYS A 120 5.97 -11.56 14.00
C CYS A 120 5.59 -11.19 12.56
N SER A 121 6.19 -11.85 11.57
CA SER A 121 5.91 -11.62 10.16
C SER A 121 4.49 -12.04 9.76
N SER A 122 4.14 -13.31 10.04
CA SER A 122 2.84 -13.88 9.68
C SER A 122 1.66 -13.25 10.43
N LEU A 123 1.91 -12.64 11.59
CA LEU A 123 0.89 -11.90 12.33
C LEU A 123 0.27 -10.77 11.51
N HIS A 124 1.09 -9.97 10.83
CA HIS A 124 0.61 -8.89 9.95
C HIS A 124 -0.21 -9.46 8.79
N ASP A 125 0.22 -10.60 8.27
CA ASP A 125 -0.35 -11.24 7.11
C ASP A 125 -1.74 -11.81 7.40
N ILE A 126 -1.83 -12.60 8.47
CA ILE A 126 -3.09 -13.15 8.96
C ILE A 126 -4.06 -12.02 9.32
N PHE A 127 -3.59 -10.93 9.94
CA PHE A 127 -4.43 -9.76 10.20
C PHE A 127 -5.07 -9.20 8.91
N ASN A 128 -4.28 -9.01 7.85
CA ASN A 128 -4.78 -8.48 6.59
C ASN A 128 -5.72 -9.46 5.88
N ILE A 129 -5.39 -10.75 5.88
CA ILE A 129 -6.25 -11.81 5.33
C ILE A 129 -7.61 -11.83 6.05
N PHE A 130 -7.63 -11.82 7.38
CA PHE A 130 -8.88 -11.81 8.14
C PHE A 130 -9.68 -10.52 7.93
N THR A 131 -9.00 -9.38 7.83
CA THR A 131 -9.65 -8.11 7.49
C THR A 131 -10.34 -8.18 6.13
N VAL A 132 -9.69 -8.77 5.11
CA VAL A 132 -10.30 -9.02 3.80
C VAL A 132 -11.46 -10.02 3.89
N ILE A 133 -11.29 -11.15 4.58
CA ILE A 133 -12.36 -12.16 4.75
C ILE A 133 -13.63 -11.53 5.35
N ILE A 134 -13.49 -10.57 6.27
CA ILE A 134 -14.61 -9.90 6.92
C ILE A 134 -15.17 -8.78 6.03
N LEU A 135 -14.33 -7.85 5.57
CA LEU A 135 -14.78 -6.63 4.91
C LEU A 135 -15.08 -6.80 3.43
N PHE A 136 -14.48 -7.77 2.75
CA PHE A 136 -14.69 -7.97 1.31
C PHE A 136 -16.12 -8.44 0.99
N PRO A 137 -16.70 -9.45 1.66
CA PRO A 137 -18.11 -9.81 1.45
C PRO A 137 -19.09 -8.68 1.82
N ILE A 138 -18.76 -7.89 2.86
CA ILE A 138 -19.56 -6.72 3.24
C ILE A 138 -19.50 -5.65 2.14
N GLU A 139 -18.32 -5.42 1.56
CA GLU A 139 -18.17 -4.51 0.43
C GLU A 139 -18.95 -4.98 -0.79
N LEU A 140 -18.89 -6.28 -1.14
CA LEU A 140 -19.62 -6.83 -2.27
C LEU A 140 -21.15 -6.74 -2.12
N SER A 141 -21.66 -6.89 -0.89
CA SER A 141 -23.11 -6.89 -0.62
C SER A 141 -23.68 -5.50 -0.39
N THR A 142 -22.94 -4.62 0.30
CA THR A 142 -23.46 -3.32 0.75
C THR A 142 -22.78 -2.13 0.10
N GLY A 143 -21.59 -2.30 -0.48
CA GLY A 143 -20.72 -1.21 -0.89
C GLY A 143 -20.31 -0.31 0.29
N TYR A 144 -20.16 -0.88 1.49
CA TYR A 144 -19.88 -0.13 2.72
C TYR A 144 -18.69 0.83 2.54
N LEU A 145 -17.55 0.35 2.05
CA LEU A 145 -16.36 1.17 1.85
C LEU A 145 -16.58 2.16 0.72
N ARG A 146 -17.16 1.74 -0.41
CA ARG A 146 -17.47 2.64 -1.53
C ARG A 146 -18.34 3.83 -1.10
N ARG A 147 -19.45 3.55 -0.41
CA ARG A 147 -20.45 4.55 -0.01
C ARG A 147 -19.91 5.48 1.07
N SER A 148 -19.29 4.92 2.12
CA SER A 148 -18.73 5.71 3.21
C SER A 148 -17.53 6.55 2.75
N ALA A 149 -16.65 6.00 1.93
CA ALA A 149 -15.53 6.73 1.37
C ALA A 149 -15.96 7.83 0.40
N GLY A 150 -17.00 7.57 -0.42
CA GLY A 150 -17.58 8.58 -1.30
C GLY A 150 -18.15 9.76 -0.51
N PHE A 151 -18.91 9.47 0.55
CA PHE A 151 -19.42 10.49 1.46
C PHE A 151 -18.30 11.34 2.08
N LEU A 152 -17.23 10.70 2.57
CA LEU A 152 -16.08 11.42 3.12
C LEU A 152 -15.35 12.23 2.05
N ALA A 153 -15.20 11.69 0.84
CA ALA A 153 -14.54 12.37 -0.28
C ALA A 153 -15.32 13.62 -0.72
N ASP A 154 -16.65 13.54 -0.80
CA ASP A 154 -17.51 14.66 -1.15
C ASP A 154 -17.42 15.77 -0.09
N LYS A 155 -17.50 15.41 1.20
CA LYS A 155 -17.35 16.36 2.31
C LYS A 155 -15.97 16.98 2.35
N PHE A 156 -14.92 16.17 2.16
CA PHE A 156 -13.55 16.66 2.10
C PHE A 156 -13.34 17.60 0.91
N GLY A 157 -13.89 17.26 -0.27
CA GLY A 157 -13.84 18.11 -1.46
C GLY A 157 -14.52 19.47 -1.27
N GLN A 158 -15.66 19.49 -0.57
CA GLN A 158 -16.38 20.72 -0.21
C GLN A 158 -15.62 21.57 0.81
N CYS A 159 -15.11 20.97 1.89
CA CYS A 159 -14.40 21.70 2.96
C CYS A 159 -13.01 22.18 2.55
N ALA A 160 -12.29 21.42 1.73
CA ALA A 160 -10.96 21.79 1.26
C ALA A 160 -10.97 22.75 0.06
N GLY A 161 -12.15 23.25 -0.35
CA GLY A 161 -12.27 24.19 -1.47
C GLY A 161 -11.77 23.61 -2.80
N ILE A 162 -11.86 22.28 -3.00
CA ILE A 162 -11.38 21.59 -4.20
C ILE A 162 -12.34 21.78 -5.39
N HIS A 163 -13.06 22.90 -5.42
CA HIS A 163 -13.63 23.41 -6.66
C HIS A 163 -12.48 24.00 -7.51
N VAL A 164 -11.96 23.15 -8.41
CA VAL A 164 -11.35 23.48 -9.72
C VAL A 164 -9.88 23.96 -9.78
N MET A 165 -9.22 24.39 -8.70
CA MET A 165 -7.74 24.51 -8.72
C MET A 165 -7.12 24.14 -7.38
N SER A 166 -6.78 22.86 -7.19
CA SER A 166 -5.80 22.47 -6.17
C SER A 166 -4.53 23.31 -6.40
N PRO A 167 -4.05 24.12 -5.43
CA PRO A 167 -2.80 24.88 -5.56
C PRO A 167 -1.64 23.99 -6.01
N LEU A 168 -1.69 22.72 -5.61
CA LEU A 168 -0.76 21.67 -6.01
C LEU A 168 -0.78 21.42 -7.54
N LYS A 169 -1.97 21.40 -8.15
CA LYS A 169 -2.12 21.25 -9.61
C LYS A 169 -1.55 22.45 -10.37
N ALA A 170 -1.60 23.65 -9.79
CA ALA A 170 -0.99 24.84 -10.37
C ALA A 170 0.54 24.71 -10.43
N VAL A 171 1.14 24.15 -9.36
CA VAL A 171 2.59 23.90 -9.26
C VAL A 171 3.05 22.80 -10.22
N ILE A 172 2.21 21.78 -10.48
CA ILE A 172 2.57 20.61 -11.29
C ILE A 172 2.32 20.82 -12.80
N LYS A 173 1.28 21.59 -13.17
CA LYS A 173 0.86 21.81 -14.56
C LYS A 173 2.00 22.22 -15.52
N PRO A 174 2.91 23.14 -15.16
CA PRO A 174 4.00 23.54 -16.05
C PRO A 174 4.88 22.37 -16.47
N ALA A 175 5.20 21.46 -15.54
CA ALA A 175 6.00 20.28 -15.85
C ALA A 175 5.27 19.32 -16.81
N ILE A 176 3.98 19.08 -16.59
CA ILE A 176 3.18 18.21 -17.48
C ILE A 176 3.09 18.81 -18.88
N ASN A 177 2.77 20.10 -18.97
CA ASN A 177 2.60 20.79 -20.24
C ASN A 177 3.94 20.87 -20.99
N GLY A 178 5.06 21.07 -20.28
CA GLY A 178 6.39 21.01 -20.86
C GLY A 178 6.71 19.65 -21.47
N ILE A 179 6.40 18.56 -20.76
CA ILE A 179 6.59 17.19 -21.29
C ILE A 179 5.68 16.94 -22.51
N LYS A 180 4.42 17.36 -22.45
CA LYS A 180 3.49 17.23 -23.58
C LYS A 180 3.93 18.00 -24.81
N ALA A 181 4.29 19.27 -24.64
CA ALA A 181 4.76 20.12 -25.73
C ALA A 181 6.04 19.55 -26.36
N LEU A 182 6.96 19.02 -25.54
CA LEU A 182 8.15 18.36 -26.05
C LEU A 182 7.82 17.14 -26.93
N LEU A 183 6.87 16.30 -26.52
CA LEU A 183 6.53 15.08 -27.24
C LEU A 183 5.64 15.33 -28.47
N MET A 184 4.65 16.21 -28.34
CA MET A 184 3.64 16.44 -29.36
C MET A 184 4.01 17.57 -30.31
N ASP A 185 4.50 18.70 -29.79
CA ASP A 185 4.74 19.91 -30.58
C ASP A 185 6.17 19.93 -31.14
N VAL A 186 7.17 19.54 -30.35
CA VAL A 186 8.59 19.55 -30.77
C VAL A 186 8.96 18.27 -31.50
N ALA A 187 8.66 17.10 -30.92
CA ALA A 187 8.99 15.80 -31.53
C ALA A 187 7.94 15.31 -32.55
N GLY A 188 6.78 15.96 -32.64
CA GLY A 188 5.75 15.64 -33.63
C GLY A 188 5.14 14.24 -33.49
N LEU A 189 5.20 13.63 -32.30
CA LEU A 189 4.82 12.23 -32.14
C LEU A 189 3.29 12.06 -32.11
N PRO A 190 2.74 10.97 -32.72
CA PRO A 190 1.32 10.65 -32.64
C PRO A 190 0.81 10.59 -31.19
N SER A 191 -0.47 10.91 -30.98
CA SER A 191 -1.09 10.97 -29.65
C SER A 191 -0.90 9.69 -28.83
N VAL A 192 -1.09 8.52 -29.46
CA VAL A 192 -0.92 7.23 -28.81
C VAL A 192 0.53 6.99 -28.42
N LEU A 193 1.50 7.27 -29.31
CA LEU A 193 2.92 7.07 -29.02
C LEU A 193 3.41 8.01 -27.92
N SER A 194 3.00 9.28 -27.97
CA SER A 194 3.19 10.25 -26.88
C SER A 194 2.59 9.73 -25.57
N GLY A 195 1.41 9.13 -25.62
CA GLY A 195 0.78 8.44 -24.49
C GLY A 195 1.66 7.34 -23.90
N ILE A 196 2.24 6.47 -24.73
CA ILE A 196 3.09 5.34 -24.28
C ILE A 196 4.34 5.90 -23.59
N ILE A 197 5.00 6.88 -24.20
CA ILE A 197 6.20 7.49 -23.63
C ILE A 197 5.88 8.20 -22.31
N MET A 198 4.79 8.97 -22.25
CA MET A 198 4.33 9.62 -21.03
C MET A 198 4.00 8.60 -19.94
N LEU A 199 3.39 7.45 -20.28
CA LEU A 199 3.09 6.38 -19.34
C LEU A 199 4.37 5.77 -18.76
N ILE A 200 5.33 5.42 -19.61
CA ILE A 200 6.61 4.84 -19.18
C ILE A 200 7.37 5.83 -18.30
N LEU A 201 7.45 7.10 -18.73
CA LEU A 201 8.10 8.16 -17.97
C LEU A 201 7.40 8.40 -16.63
N ALA A 202 6.07 8.44 -16.61
CA ALA A 202 5.28 8.59 -15.40
C ALA A 202 5.55 7.44 -14.41
N LEU A 203 5.50 6.19 -14.87
CA LEU A 203 5.79 5.04 -14.01
C LEU A 203 7.24 5.05 -13.51
N ALA A 204 8.22 5.36 -14.37
CA ALA A 204 9.62 5.47 -13.98
C ALA A 204 9.84 6.56 -12.91
N MET A 205 9.27 7.75 -13.11
CA MET A 205 9.31 8.84 -12.13
C MET A 205 8.61 8.45 -10.82
N LEU A 206 7.44 7.81 -10.90
CA LEU A 206 6.66 7.34 -9.76
C LEU A 206 7.47 6.36 -8.90
N PHE A 207 8.00 5.29 -9.50
CA PHE A 207 8.79 4.28 -8.79
C PHE A 207 10.09 4.87 -8.23
N THR A 208 10.80 5.67 -9.03
CA THR A 208 12.06 6.31 -8.61
C THR A 208 11.82 7.23 -7.41
N ALA A 209 10.83 8.11 -7.48
CA ALA A 209 10.50 9.03 -6.39
C ALA A 209 10.20 8.27 -5.09
N LEU A 210 9.36 7.24 -5.17
CA LEU A 210 8.96 6.43 -4.01
C LEU A 210 10.14 5.64 -3.43
N ILE A 211 10.98 5.01 -4.26
CA ILE A 211 12.17 4.28 -3.80
C ILE A 211 13.12 5.22 -3.05
N PHE A 212 13.38 6.41 -3.58
CA PHE A 212 14.28 7.37 -2.93
C PHE A 212 13.68 7.98 -1.67
N ILE A 213 12.37 8.26 -1.63
CA ILE A 213 11.66 8.67 -0.40
C ILE A 213 11.90 7.61 0.68
N VAL A 214 11.62 6.34 0.37
CA VAL A 214 11.81 5.23 1.31
C VAL A 214 13.27 5.10 1.74
N LYS A 215 14.24 5.23 0.82
CA LYS A 215 15.68 5.12 1.14
C LYS A 215 16.15 6.24 2.08
N ILE A 216 15.75 7.48 1.84
CA ILE A 216 16.10 8.64 2.68
C ILE A 216 15.46 8.51 4.07
N MET A 217 14.22 8.04 4.13
CA MET A 217 13.49 7.80 5.37
C MET A 217 14.13 6.68 6.19
N LYS A 218 14.42 5.52 5.57
CA LYS A 218 15.13 4.37 6.19
C LYS A 218 16.46 4.81 6.82
N SER A 219 17.28 5.57 6.08
CA SER A 219 18.59 6.05 6.55
C SER A 219 18.53 6.97 7.78
N SER A 220 17.38 7.60 8.05
CA SER A 220 17.24 8.66 9.05
C SER A 220 16.44 8.25 10.27
N THR A 221 15.57 7.25 10.13
CA THR A 221 14.54 6.93 11.13
C THR A 221 14.81 5.60 11.85
N ALA A 222 15.51 4.63 11.24
CA ALA A 222 15.69 3.29 11.82
C ALA A 222 16.31 3.29 13.24
N LYS A 223 17.45 3.97 13.45
CA LYS A 223 18.10 4.04 14.78
C LYS A 223 17.27 4.77 15.84
N ARG A 224 16.40 5.72 15.45
CA ARG A 224 15.51 6.43 16.39
C ARG A 224 14.25 5.63 16.68
N ALA A 225 13.80 4.85 15.70
CA ALA A 225 12.69 3.93 15.83
C ALA A 225 12.97 2.91 16.94
N GLU A 226 14.14 2.26 16.91
CA GLU A 226 14.56 1.30 17.92
C GLU A 226 14.49 1.89 19.34
N ILE A 227 15.08 3.08 19.54
CA ILE A 227 15.07 3.79 20.84
C ILE A 227 13.66 4.17 21.30
N VAL A 228 12.79 4.58 20.37
CA VAL A 228 11.42 4.99 20.69
C VAL A 228 10.54 3.78 20.96
N PHE A 229 10.68 2.71 20.17
CA PHE A 229 9.96 1.46 20.36
C PHE A 229 10.33 0.81 21.70
N ASP A 230 11.60 0.78 22.09
CA ASP A 230 12.03 0.27 23.41
C ASP A 230 11.33 0.95 24.59
N LYS A 231 11.02 2.25 24.50
CA LYS A 231 10.31 3.00 25.57
C LYS A 231 8.79 2.76 25.59
N ILE A 232 8.23 2.22 24.51
CA ILE A 232 6.79 2.07 24.29
C ILE A 232 6.37 0.61 24.42
N LEU A 233 7.27 -0.33 24.14
CA LEU A 233 7.05 -1.75 24.37
C LEU A 233 6.59 -1.97 25.82
N GLY A 234 5.40 -2.55 26.00
CA GLY A 234 4.78 -2.79 27.30
C GLY A 234 3.81 -1.71 27.80
N ARG A 235 3.61 -0.60 27.08
CA ARG A 235 2.51 0.36 27.34
C ARG A 235 1.16 -0.16 26.81
N SER A 236 0.08 0.62 26.98
CA SER A 236 -1.24 0.23 26.50
C SER A 236 -1.26 0.01 24.98
N GLY A 237 -2.00 -0.99 24.50
CA GLY A 237 -2.04 -1.32 23.08
C GLY A 237 -2.55 -0.19 22.18
N LEU A 238 -3.39 0.71 22.70
CA LEU A 238 -3.82 1.93 21.98
C LEU A 238 -2.65 2.87 21.69
N ILE A 239 -1.72 3.05 22.65
CA ILE A 239 -0.49 3.81 22.43
C ILE A 239 0.34 3.12 21.35
N GLY A 240 0.41 1.79 21.36
CA GLY A 240 1.06 1.00 20.31
C GLY A 240 0.49 1.28 18.91
N ILE A 241 -0.84 1.26 18.75
CA ILE A 241 -1.53 1.57 17.48
C ILE A 241 -1.19 2.99 17.02
N PHE A 242 -1.34 3.97 17.91
CA PHE A 242 -1.09 5.37 17.56
C PHE A 242 0.37 5.62 17.15
N MET A 243 1.31 4.96 17.83
CA MET A 243 2.73 5.07 17.53
C MET A 243 3.12 4.39 16.22
N GLY A 244 2.58 3.20 15.95
CA GLY A 244 2.75 2.54 14.66
C GLY A 244 2.22 3.40 13.51
N LEU A 245 1.07 4.05 13.71
CA LEU A 245 0.46 4.97 12.76
C LEU A 245 1.35 6.17 12.51
N ILE A 246 1.74 6.91 13.55
CA ILE A 246 2.61 8.10 13.39
C ILE A 246 3.93 7.72 12.75
N PHE A 247 4.57 6.66 13.24
CA PHE A 247 5.87 6.27 12.73
C PHE A 247 5.79 5.91 11.25
N THR A 248 4.74 5.16 10.85
CA THR A 248 4.54 4.82 9.45
C THR A 248 4.11 6.01 8.61
N ALA A 249 3.29 6.92 9.14
CA ALA A 249 2.94 8.16 8.45
C ALA A 249 4.18 9.04 8.22
N ILE A 250 5.13 9.06 9.15
CA ILE A 250 6.40 9.77 8.98
C ILE A 250 7.28 9.04 7.96
N VAL A 251 7.44 7.73 8.09
CA VAL A 251 8.34 6.92 7.23
C VAL A 251 7.75 6.62 5.85
N GLN A 252 6.43 6.76 5.70
CA GLN A 252 5.65 6.49 4.49
C GLN A 252 5.69 5.01 4.03
N SER A 253 6.10 4.09 4.91
CA SER A 253 6.23 2.66 4.58
C SER A 253 5.99 1.78 5.80
N SER A 254 4.87 1.06 5.82
CA SER A 254 4.55 0.10 6.88
C SER A 254 5.55 -1.05 6.93
N SER A 255 6.04 -1.52 5.77
CA SER A 255 7.04 -2.59 5.71
C SER A 255 8.34 -2.22 6.41
N VAL A 256 8.76 -0.95 6.37
CA VAL A 256 9.92 -0.48 7.17
C VAL A 256 9.62 -0.55 8.65
N THR A 257 8.48 0.00 9.07
CA THR A 257 8.05 -0.01 10.46
C THR A 257 7.99 -1.42 11.03
N THR A 258 7.33 -2.33 10.32
CA THR A 258 7.13 -3.71 10.79
C THR A 258 8.39 -4.56 10.64
N SER A 259 9.24 -4.31 9.65
CA SER A 259 10.51 -5.04 9.49
C SER A 259 11.52 -4.72 10.59
N ILE A 260 11.43 -3.57 11.25
CA ILE A 260 12.26 -3.26 12.43
C ILE A 260 11.81 -4.12 13.63
N LEU A 261 10.51 -4.40 13.75
CA LEU A 261 9.97 -5.22 14.84
C LEU A 261 10.35 -6.70 14.71
N VAL A 262 10.53 -7.20 13.48
CA VAL A 262 10.85 -8.62 13.23
C VAL A 262 12.15 -9.05 13.93
N PRO A 263 13.30 -8.37 13.76
CA PRO A 263 14.54 -8.69 14.50
C PRO A 263 14.43 -8.55 16.02
N ILE A 264 13.67 -7.56 16.52
CA ILE A 264 13.48 -7.32 17.96
C ILE A 264 12.69 -8.46 18.61
N VAL A 265 11.67 -8.96 17.92
CA VAL A 265 10.94 -10.16 18.35
C VAL A 265 11.83 -11.41 18.18
N ALA A 266 12.59 -11.50 17.09
CA ALA A 266 13.50 -12.61 16.83
C ALA A 266 14.56 -12.76 17.93
N SER A 267 15.14 -11.67 18.43
CA SER A 267 16.10 -11.67 19.53
C SER A 267 15.49 -11.97 20.91
N GLY A 268 14.15 -11.97 21.01
CA GLY A 268 13.45 -12.23 22.28
C GLY A 268 13.34 -11.02 23.20
N ILE A 269 13.71 -9.82 22.75
CA ILE A 269 13.56 -8.57 23.50
C ILE A 269 12.07 -8.29 23.77
N THR A 270 11.19 -8.69 22.85
CA THR A 270 9.75 -8.50 22.99
C THR A 270 8.93 -9.64 22.41
N THR A 271 7.63 -9.63 22.67
CA THR A 271 6.68 -10.67 22.24
C THR A 271 5.86 -10.23 21.03
N VAL A 272 5.31 -11.21 20.32
CA VAL A 272 4.41 -11.01 19.17
C VAL A 272 3.16 -10.21 19.61
N GLU A 273 2.67 -10.47 20.82
CA GLU A 273 1.55 -9.76 21.45
C GLU A 273 1.84 -8.28 21.65
N ALA A 274 3.05 -7.94 22.12
CA ALA A 274 3.42 -6.56 22.41
C ALA A 274 3.57 -5.73 21.13
N VAL A 275 4.04 -6.34 20.04
CA VAL A 275 4.19 -5.66 18.74
C VAL A 275 2.92 -5.66 17.90
N PHE A 276 1.91 -6.49 18.24
CA PHE A 276 0.68 -6.59 17.45
C PHE A 276 -0.05 -5.24 17.28
N PRO A 277 -0.27 -4.44 18.35
CA PRO A 277 -0.92 -3.14 18.20
C PRO A 277 -0.09 -2.17 17.34
N ILE A 278 1.24 -2.23 17.44
CA ILE A 278 2.15 -1.39 16.63
C ILE A 278 2.02 -1.76 15.16
N THR A 279 1.95 -3.05 14.82
CA THR A 279 1.77 -3.54 13.45
C THR A 279 0.44 -3.07 12.85
N MET A 280 -0.66 -3.12 13.60
CA MET A 280 -1.95 -2.59 13.12
C MET A 280 -1.90 -1.08 12.92
N GLY A 281 -1.28 -0.36 13.85
CA GLY A 281 -0.97 1.06 13.70
C GLY A 281 -0.18 1.34 12.43
N ALA A 282 0.85 0.56 12.17
CA ALA A 282 1.66 0.71 10.97
C ALA A 282 0.84 0.54 9.69
N ASN A 283 -0.08 -0.42 9.66
CA ASN A 283 -0.94 -0.59 8.50
C ASN A 283 -1.88 0.62 8.28
N LEU A 284 -2.43 1.20 9.37
CA LEU A 284 -3.17 2.46 9.30
C LEU A 284 -2.30 3.61 8.77
N GLY A 285 -1.05 3.74 9.22
CA GLY A 285 -0.18 4.84 8.81
C GLY A 285 0.13 4.84 7.31
N THR A 286 0.14 3.67 6.65
CA THR A 286 0.36 3.58 5.19
C THR A 286 -0.73 4.27 4.38
N THR A 287 -1.94 4.44 4.91
CA THR A 287 -3.06 5.10 4.19
C THR A 287 -2.82 6.59 4.02
N VAL A 288 -1.95 7.21 4.82
CA VAL A 288 -1.53 8.62 4.67
C VAL A 288 -0.88 8.84 3.30
N THR A 289 -0.14 7.86 2.79
CA THR A 289 0.50 7.96 1.45
C THR A 289 -0.55 8.11 0.35
N ALA A 290 -1.60 7.29 0.40
CA ALA A 290 -2.71 7.33 -0.55
C ALA A 290 -3.51 8.64 -0.44
N MET A 291 -3.69 9.14 0.79
CA MET A 291 -4.32 10.45 1.00
C MET A 291 -3.50 11.56 0.34
N LEU A 292 -2.18 11.59 0.51
CA LEU A 292 -1.30 12.56 -0.15
C LEU A 292 -1.34 12.44 -1.68
N ALA A 293 -1.36 11.22 -2.22
CA ALA A 293 -1.53 10.98 -3.65
C ALA A 293 -2.85 11.57 -4.17
N ALA A 294 -3.93 11.36 -3.42
CA ALA A 294 -5.27 11.78 -3.81
C ALA A 294 -5.48 13.31 -3.77
N LEU A 295 -4.71 14.08 -2.99
CA LEU A 295 -4.78 15.55 -2.95
C LEU A 295 -4.48 16.22 -4.31
N THR A 296 -3.81 15.50 -5.23
CA THR A 296 -3.55 15.97 -6.60
C THR A 296 -4.62 15.57 -7.61
N GLY A 297 -5.46 14.62 -7.24
CA GLY A 297 -6.42 13.99 -8.12
C GLY A 297 -7.77 14.71 -8.18
N ASN A 298 -8.80 13.92 -8.41
CA ASN A 298 -10.20 14.33 -8.34
C ASN A 298 -10.89 13.62 -7.17
N VAL A 299 -12.19 13.88 -6.98
CA VAL A 299 -13.01 13.24 -5.94
C VAL A 299 -12.94 11.71 -6.00
N ALA A 300 -12.82 11.11 -7.20
CA ALA A 300 -12.71 9.66 -7.34
C ALA A 300 -11.39 9.11 -6.75
N GLY A 301 -10.26 9.78 -6.99
CA GLY A 301 -8.99 9.42 -6.35
C GLY A 301 -9.02 9.57 -4.82
N ILE A 302 -9.67 10.63 -4.32
CA ILE A 302 -9.89 10.87 -2.88
C ILE A 302 -10.78 9.78 -2.28
N THR A 303 -11.79 9.33 -3.01
CA THR A 303 -12.66 8.22 -2.58
C THR A 303 -11.86 6.95 -2.37
N ILE A 304 -10.91 6.61 -3.25
CA ILE A 304 -10.06 5.42 -3.04
C ILE A 304 -9.13 5.59 -1.84
N ALA A 305 -8.56 6.77 -1.63
CA ALA A 305 -7.73 7.02 -0.46
C ALA A 305 -8.52 6.85 0.85
N PHE A 306 -9.77 7.36 0.90
CA PHE A 306 -10.65 7.13 2.05
C PHE A 306 -11.10 5.66 2.17
N ALA A 307 -11.35 4.96 1.07
CA ALA A 307 -11.68 3.54 1.11
C ALA A 307 -10.52 2.73 1.71
N HIS A 308 -9.28 3.06 1.34
CA HIS A 308 -8.07 2.45 1.93
C HIS A 308 -7.95 2.74 3.43
N PHE A 309 -8.19 3.99 3.82
CA PHE A 309 -8.21 4.40 5.23
C PHE A 309 -9.27 3.65 6.04
N LEU A 310 -10.52 3.63 5.56
CA LEU A 310 -11.64 2.98 6.22
C LEU A 310 -11.46 1.47 6.30
N PHE A 311 -10.94 0.83 5.24
CA PHE A 311 -10.61 -0.60 5.26
C PHE A 311 -9.67 -0.94 6.43
N ASN A 312 -8.56 -0.19 6.57
CA ASN A 312 -7.60 -0.43 7.63
C ASN A 312 -8.14 -0.05 9.01
N LEU A 313 -8.90 1.05 9.11
CA LEU A 313 -9.48 1.52 10.35
C LEU A 313 -10.52 0.54 10.87
N THR A 314 -11.49 0.17 10.05
CA THR A 314 -12.52 -0.81 10.41
C THR A 314 -11.89 -2.15 10.73
N GLY A 315 -10.93 -2.63 9.93
CA GLY A 315 -10.18 -3.86 10.21
C GLY A 315 -9.48 -3.84 11.56
N THR A 316 -8.76 -2.76 11.85
CA THR A 316 -8.07 -2.57 13.14
C THR A 316 -9.05 -2.54 14.31
N LEU A 317 -10.17 -1.82 14.18
CA LEU A 317 -11.18 -1.72 15.23
C LEU A 317 -11.87 -3.07 15.50
N ILE A 318 -12.19 -3.84 14.45
CA ILE A 318 -12.80 -5.17 14.58
C ILE A 318 -11.80 -6.12 15.24
N VAL A 319 -10.59 -6.25 14.68
CA VAL A 319 -9.61 -7.23 15.14
C VAL A 319 -9.10 -6.92 16.54
N TYR A 320 -8.82 -5.65 16.85
CA TYR A 320 -8.23 -5.29 18.15
C TYR A 320 -9.24 -5.38 19.30
N ASN A 321 -10.50 -4.95 19.09
CA ASN A 321 -11.50 -4.91 20.15
C ASN A 321 -12.15 -6.28 20.41
N ILE A 322 -12.29 -7.11 19.38
CA ILE A 322 -12.83 -8.47 19.54
C ILE A 322 -11.71 -9.38 20.08
N HIS A 323 -11.65 -9.54 21.40
CA HIS A 323 -10.60 -10.28 22.08
C HIS A 323 -10.41 -11.72 21.54
N ILE A 324 -11.51 -12.40 21.22
CA ILE A 324 -11.50 -13.77 20.67
C ILE A 324 -10.77 -13.79 19.32
N LEU A 325 -11.11 -12.86 18.42
CA LEU A 325 -10.51 -12.75 17.09
C LEU A 325 -9.02 -12.38 17.18
N ARG A 326 -8.68 -11.42 18.06
CA ARG A 326 -7.29 -11.03 18.34
C ARG A 326 -6.43 -12.23 18.76
N ASN A 327 -6.88 -12.96 19.78
CA ASN A 327 -6.14 -14.11 20.31
C ASN A 327 -6.05 -15.23 19.27
N PHE A 328 -7.13 -15.45 18.51
CA PHE A 328 -7.14 -16.41 17.42
C PHE A 328 -6.06 -16.10 16.37
N ILE A 329 -5.98 -14.85 15.90
CA ILE A 329 -4.98 -14.39 14.92
C ILE A 329 -3.56 -14.58 15.45
N ILE A 330 -3.29 -14.16 16.69
CA ILE A 330 -1.96 -14.31 17.31
C ILE A 330 -1.57 -15.79 17.44
N ASN A 331 -2.49 -16.63 17.89
CA ASN A 331 -2.24 -18.07 18.03
C ASN A 331 -2.04 -18.75 16.68
N LEU A 332 -2.79 -18.36 15.65
CA LEU A 332 -2.62 -18.88 14.30
C LEU A 332 -1.25 -18.50 13.73
N ALA A 333 -0.80 -17.26 13.94
CA ALA A 333 0.54 -16.80 13.54
C ALA A 333 1.65 -17.62 14.21
N LYS A 334 1.54 -17.85 15.52
CA LYS A 334 2.50 -18.68 16.27
C LYS A 334 2.51 -20.14 15.81
N ARG A 335 1.35 -20.72 15.50
CA ARG A 335 1.23 -22.09 14.98
C ARG A 335 1.86 -22.22 13.60
N LEU A 336 1.53 -21.31 12.68
CA LEU A 336 2.13 -21.25 11.35
C LEU A 336 3.65 -21.12 11.44
N ALA A 337 4.14 -20.21 12.28
CA ALA A 337 5.57 -20.01 12.48
C ALA A 337 6.28 -21.24 13.08
N SER A 338 5.62 -21.96 13.98
CA SER A 338 6.15 -23.22 14.52
C SER A 338 6.31 -24.27 13.42
N ALA A 339 5.29 -24.45 12.59
CA ALA A 339 5.35 -25.37 11.44
C ALA A 339 6.44 -24.97 10.43
N CYS A 340 6.56 -23.68 10.11
CA CYS A 340 7.60 -23.14 9.24
C CYS A 340 9.01 -23.32 9.82
N ALA A 341 9.17 -23.20 11.15
CA ALA A 341 10.45 -23.40 11.82
C ALA A 341 10.88 -24.88 11.90
N GLU A 342 9.92 -25.80 11.93
CA GLU A 342 10.19 -27.24 11.82
C GLU A 342 10.53 -27.67 10.40
N ARG A 343 9.80 -27.13 9.41
CA ARG A 343 9.98 -27.47 8.00
C ARG A 343 10.18 -26.20 7.17
N LYS A 344 11.45 -25.84 6.95
CA LYS A 344 11.84 -24.63 6.19
C LYS A 344 11.19 -24.53 4.81
N VAL A 345 10.94 -25.67 4.16
CA VAL A 345 10.25 -25.75 2.87
C VAL A 345 8.82 -25.21 2.97
N LEU A 346 8.11 -25.42 4.09
CA LEU A 346 6.77 -24.87 4.30
C LEU A 346 6.77 -23.34 4.30
N ALA A 347 7.82 -22.70 4.80
CA ALA A 347 7.93 -21.25 4.74
C ALA A 347 8.07 -20.73 3.32
N LEU A 348 8.89 -21.40 2.50
CA LEU A 348 9.06 -21.05 1.10
C LEU A 348 7.77 -21.28 0.31
N LEU A 349 7.11 -22.43 0.53
CA LEU A 349 5.82 -22.75 -0.08
C LEU A 349 4.73 -21.78 0.36
N TYR A 350 4.73 -21.34 1.61
CA TYR A 350 3.80 -20.32 2.09
C TYR A 350 3.98 -19.00 1.36
N VAL A 351 5.22 -18.48 1.31
CA VAL A 351 5.51 -17.18 0.67
C VAL A 351 5.26 -17.25 -0.83
N ILE A 352 5.83 -18.23 -1.53
CA ILE A 352 5.68 -18.36 -2.98
C ILE A 352 4.22 -18.70 -3.33
N GLY A 353 3.63 -19.64 -2.59
CA GLY A 353 2.26 -20.10 -2.77
C GLY A 353 1.25 -18.97 -2.62
N MET A 354 1.30 -18.25 -1.51
CA MET A 354 0.27 -17.27 -1.16
C MET A 354 0.42 -15.94 -1.91
N PHE A 355 1.65 -15.45 -2.12
CA PHE A 355 1.87 -14.14 -2.75
C PHE A 355 2.02 -14.17 -4.27
N TYR A 356 2.38 -15.32 -4.85
CA TYR A 356 2.67 -15.41 -6.29
C TYR A 356 1.83 -16.48 -7.00
N ILE A 357 1.88 -17.75 -6.57
CA ILE A 357 1.20 -18.85 -7.28
C ILE A 357 -0.31 -18.71 -7.19
N LEU A 358 -0.87 -18.53 -5.99
CA LEU A 358 -2.31 -18.42 -5.78
C LEU A 358 -2.89 -17.21 -6.52
N PRO A 359 -2.33 -15.98 -6.43
CA PRO A 359 -2.81 -14.85 -7.21
C PRO A 359 -2.67 -15.05 -8.73
N ALA A 360 -1.51 -15.52 -9.19
CA ALA A 360 -1.27 -15.71 -10.62
C ALA A 360 -2.19 -16.77 -11.23
N SER A 361 -2.38 -17.91 -10.54
CA SER A 361 -3.27 -18.98 -10.99
C SER A 361 -4.72 -18.51 -11.04
N PHE A 362 -5.21 -17.77 -10.03
CA PHE A 362 -6.57 -17.25 -10.03
C PHE A 362 -6.80 -16.24 -11.17
N ILE A 363 -5.85 -15.31 -11.38
CA ILE A 363 -5.91 -14.35 -12.49
C ILE A 363 -5.90 -15.09 -13.84
N PHE A 364 -5.05 -16.12 -14.00
CA PHE A 364 -4.96 -16.89 -15.23
C PHE A 364 -6.25 -17.68 -15.50
N VAL A 365 -6.76 -18.39 -14.50
CA VAL A 365 -7.98 -19.21 -14.59
C VAL A 365 -9.22 -18.35 -14.87
N SER A 366 -9.36 -17.21 -14.19
CA SER A 366 -10.50 -16.29 -14.40
C SER A 366 -10.60 -15.74 -15.83
N ARG A 367 -9.48 -15.65 -16.57
CA ARG A 367 -9.49 -15.26 -18.00
C ARG A 367 -10.17 -16.29 -18.90
N PHE A 368 -10.26 -17.56 -18.49
CA PHE A 368 -10.96 -18.59 -19.25
C PHE A 368 -12.47 -18.59 -18.99
N PHE A 369 -12.91 -18.09 -17.83
CA PHE A 369 -14.32 -18.03 -17.45
C PHE A 369 -15.03 -16.72 -17.86
N ASN A 370 -14.25 -15.68 -18.21
CA ASN A 370 -14.76 -14.37 -18.66
C ASN A 370 -14.70 -14.19 -20.20
N ARG A 371 -14.44 -15.27 -20.95
CA ARG A 371 -14.67 -15.35 -22.40
C ARG A 371 -16.01 -16.02 -22.63
#